data_AF-A0A417LPS7-F1
#
_entry.id   AF-A0A417LPS7-F1
#
_cell.length_a   1.000
_cell.length_b   1.000
_cell.length_c   1.000
_cell.angle_alpha   90.00
_cell.angle_beta   90.00
_cell.angle_gamma   90.00
#
_symmetry.space_group_name_H-M   'P 1'
#
loop_
_entity.id
_entity.type
_entity.pdbx_description
1 polymer ?
#
loop_
_entity_poly.entity_id
_entity_poly.type
_entity_poly.pdbx_seq_one_letter_code
_entity_poly.pdbx_strand_id
1 'polypeptide(L)'
;MIGVSAQTLRNWDSNGKLHPHHTTTSGYRYYSDEQLNQVMNVKPKNRIIIGYCRVSSHKQKDDLERQIEIIDNTEESEQQELVEDLVQIITVFSCKLQGKRANKAKKLIRELMQEETDGKSHKSNVDPK
;
A
#
# COMPACT_ATOMS: atom_id res chain seq x y z
N MET A 1 -14.47 17.64 -8.69
CA MET A 1 -15.26 18.83 -9.09
C MET A 1 -15.92 19.39 -7.83
N ILE A 2 -15.65 20.64 -7.45
CA ILE A 2 -15.97 21.27 -6.14
C ILE A 2 -17.48 21.49 -5.84
N GLY A 3 -18.40 20.79 -6.50
CA GLY A 3 -19.84 20.89 -6.22
C GLY A 3 -20.51 22.23 -6.53
N VAL A 4 -19.76 23.21 -7.07
CA VAL A 4 -20.26 24.52 -7.52
C VAL A 4 -19.99 24.74 -9.00
N SER A 5 -20.89 25.46 -9.67
CA SER A 5 -20.74 25.79 -11.08
C SER A 5 -19.66 26.87 -11.29
N ALA A 6 -19.03 26.87 -12.47
CA ALA A 6 -18.10 27.94 -12.85
C ALA A 6 -18.77 29.35 -12.83
N GLN A 7 -20.09 29.42 -13.06
CA GLN A 7 -20.82 30.69 -12.99
C GLN A 7 -20.95 31.19 -11.55
N THR A 8 -21.13 30.29 -10.59
CA THR A 8 -21.15 30.62 -9.16
C THR A 8 -19.84 31.26 -8.72
N LEU A 9 -18.70 30.73 -9.17
CA LEU A 9 -17.39 31.32 -8.89
C LEU A 9 -17.24 32.74 -9.48
N ARG A 10 -17.71 32.96 -10.72
CA ARG A 10 -17.71 34.29 -11.34
C ARG A 10 -18.59 35.28 -10.58
N ASN A 11 -19.78 34.85 -10.14
CA ASN A 11 -20.67 35.69 -9.35
C ASN A 11 -20.04 36.06 -7.99
N TRP A 12 -19.27 35.16 -7.38
CA TRP A 12 -18.55 35.45 -6.14
C TRP A 12 -17.38 36.41 -6.34
N ASP A 13 -16.68 36.35 -7.47
CA ASP A 13 -15.66 37.33 -7.86
C ASP A 13 -16.29 38.71 -8.06
N SER A 14 -17.37 38.80 -8.85
CA SER A 14 -18.07 40.06 -9.11
C SER A 14 -18.69 40.69 -7.85
N ASN A 15 -19.14 39.88 -6.89
CA ASN A 15 -19.75 40.36 -5.65
C ASN A 15 -18.73 40.55 -4.50
N GLY A 16 -17.43 40.38 -4.76
CA GLY A 16 -16.36 40.56 -3.77
C GLY A 16 -16.31 39.48 -2.68
N LYS A 17 -17.04 38.37 -2.86
CA LYS A 17 -17.06 37.24 -1.90
C LYS A 17 -15.82 36.35 -2.02
N LEU A 18 -15.27 36.21 -3.23
CA LEU A 18 -14.10 35.36 -3.50
C LEU A 18 -13.33 35.93 -4.69
N HIS A 19 -12.13 36.47 -4.46
CA HIS A 19 -11.27 36.93 -5.55
C HIS A 19 -10.28 35.85 -5.99
N PRO A 20 -10.05 35.69 -7.31
CA PRO A 20 -9.07 34.74 -7.82
C PRO A 20 -7.65 35.11 -7.39
N HIS A 21 -6.86 34.11 -7.01
CA HIS A 21 -5.44 34.28 -6.69
C HIS A 21 -4.64 34.72 -7.93
N HIS A 22 -5.02 34.22 -9.11
CA HIS A 22 -4.38 34.58 -10.37
C HIS A 22 -5.40 34.62 -11.51
N THR A 23 -5.29 35.65 -12.36
CA THR A 23 -6.07 35.75 -13.60
C THR A 23 -5.11 35.82 -14.78
N THR A 24 -5.25 34.91 -15.75
CA THR A 24 -4.43 34.93 -16.97
C THR A 24 -4.86 36.05 -17.89
N THR A 25 -3.98 36.45 -18.81
CA THR A 25 -4.28 37.40 -19.89
C THR A 25 -5.43 36.93 -20.79
N SER A 26 -5.70 35.63 -20.84
CA SER A 26 -6.84 35.02 -21.57
C SER A 26 -8.14 34.97 -20.75
N GLY A 27 -8.15 35.45 -19.50
CA GLY A 27 -9.34 35.56 -18.65
C GLY A 27 -9.67 34.32 -17.81
N TYR A 28 -8.80 33.31 -17.74
CA TYR A 28 -8.95 32.20 -16.80
C TYR A 28 -8.63 32.65 -15.39
N ARG A 29 -9.44 32.19 -14.44
CA ARG A 29 -9.33 32.50 -13.01
C ARG A 29 -8.91 31.26 -12.25
N TYR A 30 -7.85 31.39 -11.46
CA TYR A 30 -7.33 30.34 -10.60
C TYR A 30 -7.58 30.73 -9.14
N TYR A 31 -8.18 29.80 -8.40
CA TYR A 31 -8.45 29.92 -6.97
C TYR A 31 -7.60 28.89 -6.24
N SER A 32 -7.01 29.26 -5.11
CA SER A 32 -6.32 28.28 -4.26
C SER A 32 -7.33 27.43 -3.48
N ASP A 33 -6.90 26.24 -3.05
CA ASP A 33 -7.72 25.37 -2.22
C ASP A 33 -8.11 26.05 -0.90
N GLU A 34 -7.22 26.87 -0.33
CA GLU A 34 -7.50 27.64 0.88
C GLU A 34 -8.61 28.67 0.68
N GLN A 35 -8.58 29.43 -0.41
CA GLN A 35 -9.61 30.39 -0.77
C GLN A 35 -10.97 29.71 -0.95
N LEU A 36 -10.98 28.54 -1.60
CA LEU A 36 -12.19 27.76 -1.79
C LEU A 36 -12.72 27.23 -0.46
N ASN A 37 -11.86 26.70 0.41
CA ASN A 37 -12.26 26.16 1.71
C ASN A 37 -12.96 27.20 2.60
N GLN A 38 -12.52 28.46 2.57
CA GLN A 38 -13.14 29.57 3.32
C GLN A 38 -14.59 29.84 2.90
N VAL A 39 -14.90 29.79 1.60
CA VAL A 39 -16.24 30.14 1.09
C VAL A 39 -17.16 28.95 0.94
N MET A 40 -16.61 27.75 0.83
CA MET A 40 -17.35 26.52 0.58
C MET A 40 -17.93 25.91 1.86
N ASN A 41 -17.65 26.48 3.04
CA ASN A 41 -18.11 25.97 4.35
C ASN A 41 -17.89 24.46 4.48
N VAL A 42 -16.82 23.95 3.84
CA VAL A 42 -16.43 22.55 3.90
C VAL A 42 -15.94 22.34 5.32
N LYS A 43 -16.82 21.80 6.16
CA LYS A 43 -16.40 21.39 7.49
C LYS A 43 -15.34 20.31 7.30
N PRO A 44 -14.18 20.41 7.98
CA PRO A 44 -13.27 19.28 8.03
C PRO A 44 -14.10 18.08 8.49
N LYS A 45 -14.14 17.05 7.66
CA LYS A 45 -14.81 15.81 8.01
C LYS A 45 -13.92 15.18 9.07
N ASN A 46 -14.20 15.45 10.35
CA ASN A 46 -13.58 14.74 11.46
C ASN A 46 -14.04 13.29 11.39
N ARG A 47 -13.37 12.50 10.56
CA ARG A 47 -13.52 11.06 10.48
C ARG A 47 -12.51 10.46 11.44
N ILE A 48 -12.97 9.54 12.26
CA ILE A 48 -12.08 8.69 13.05
C ILE A 48 -11.58 7.62 12.08
N ILE A 49 -10.28 7.63 11.80
CA ILE A 49 -9.60 6.58 11.02
C ILE A 49 -9.08 5.56 12.03
N ILE A 50 -9.43 4.29 11.86
CA ILE A 50 -9.00 3.19 12.74
C ILE A 50 -8.16 2.24 11.90
N GLY A 51 -6.85 2.26 12.12
CA GLY A 51 -5.90 1.30 11.55
C GLY A 51 -5.96 -0.06 12.26
N TYR A 52 -5.92 -1.16 11.51
CA TYR A 52 -5.79 -2.51 12.08
C TYR A 52 -4.60 -3.25 11.47
N CYS A 53 -3.65 -3.65 12.32
CA CYS A 53 -2.50 -4.46 11.92
C CYS A 53 -2.46 -5.78 12.68
N ARG A 54 -2.00 -6.86 12.02
CA ARG A 54 -1.70 -8.13 12.67
C ARG A 54 -0.52 -8.85 12.03
N VAL A 55 0.23 -9.60 12.84
CA VAL A 55 1.27 -10.52 12.38
C VAL A 55 0.97 -11.95 12.80
N SER A 56 1.49 -12.91 12.03
CA SER A 56 1.19 -14.33 12.23
C SER A 56 1.99 -14.98 13.36
N SER A 57 3.11 -14.37 13.74
CA SER A 57 4.00 -14.82 14.80
C SER A 57 4.67 -13.65 15.50
N HIS A 58 5.00 -13.83 16.77
CA HIS A 58 5.76 -12.85 17.56
C HIS A 58 7.14 -12.52 16.98
N LYS A 59 7.70 -13.41 16.14
CA LYS A 59 8.99 -13.16 15.45
C LYS A 59 8.93 -12.04 14.40
N GLN A 60 7.73 -11.61 14.02
CA GLN A 60 7.50 -10.57 13.02
C GLN A 60 7.10 -9.23 13.69
N LYS A 61 7.51 -9.01 14.95
CA LYS A 61 7.16 -7.80 15.71
C LYS A 61 7.65 -6.53 15.01
N ASP A 62 8.84 -6.57 14.44
CA ASP A 62 9.43 -5.43 13.74
C ASP A 62 8.62 -5.06 12.48
N ASP A 63 8.10 -6.07 11.76
CA ASP A 63 7.18 -5.85 10.63
C ASP A 63 5.84 -5.23 11.09
N LEU A 64 5.38 -5.57 12.30
CA LEU A 64 4.17 -4.98 12.89
C LEU A 64 4.39 -3.51 13.25
N GLU A 65 5.53 -3.19 13.86
CA GLU A 65 5.90 -1.81 14.21
C GLU A 65 6.01 -0.94 12.96
N ARG A 66 6.64 -1.45 11.90
CA ARG A 66 6.69 -0.75 10.60
C ARG A 66 5.31 -0.55 9.97
N GLN A 67 4.39 -1.50 10.10
CA GLN A 67 3.02 -1.35 9.60
C GLN A 67 2.23 -0.28 10.38
N ILE A 68 2.41 -0.22 11.71
CA ILE A 68 1.78 0.81 12.54
C ILE A 68 2.29 2.20 12.16
N GLU A 69 3.61 2.36 11.97
CA GLU A 69 4.21 3.64 11.58
C GLU A 69 3.72 4.13 10.21
N ILE A 70 3.49 3.23 9.26
CA ILE A 70 2.93 3.59 7.95
C ILE A 70 1.51 4.12 8.12
N ILE A 71 0.65 3.40 8.86
CA ILE A 71 -0.76 3.77 9.02
C ILE A 71 -0.95 5.05 9.85
N ASP A 72 -0.12 5.28 10.89
CA ASP A 72 -0.23 6.47 11.73
C ASP A 72 0.18 7.77 11.01
N ASN A 73 0.93 7.67 9.90
CA ASN A 73 1.46 8.84 9.17
C ASN A 73 0.77 9.12 7.82
N THR A 74 -0.23 8.35 7.43
CA THR A 74 -0.92 8.51 6.13
C THR A 74 -2.14 9.42 6.23
N GLU A 75 -2.00 10.67 5.78
CA GLU A 75 -3.14 11.52 5.35
C GLU A 75 -3.56 11.17 3.91
N GLU A 76 -3.78 9.88 3.63
CA GLU A 76 -3.94 9.38 2.27
C GLU A 76 -5.40 9.39 1.79
N SER A 77 -5.59 9.45 0.47
CA SER A 77 -6.93 9.44 -0.13
C SER A 77 -7.60 8.07 0.01
N GLU A 78 -8.95 8.03 0.05
CA GLU A 78 -9.75 6.78 0.10
C GLU A 78 -9.34 5.77 -1.01
N GLN A 79 -8.81 6.26 -2.13
CA GLN A 79 -8.37 5.43 -3.26
C GLN A 79 -6.99 4.81 -3.01
N GLN A 80 -6.11 5.51 -2.29
CA GLN A 80 -4.77 5.04 -1.98
C GLN A 80 -4.82 3.96 -0.90
N GLU A 81 -5.64 4.14 0.14
CA GLU A 81 -5.92 3.12 1.16
C GLU A 81 -6.42 1.81 0.52
N LEU A 82 -7.36 1.90 -0.42
CA LEU A 82 -7.90 0.72 -1.12
C LEU A 82 -6.83 -0.03 -1.94
N VAL A 83 -5.90 0.71 -2.57
CA VAL A 83 -4.81 0.10 -3.33
C VAL A 83 -3.82 -0.57 -2.40
N GLU A 84 -3.48 0.05 -1.27
CA GLU A 84 -2.58 -0.54 -0.27
C GLU A 84 -3.17 -1.80 0.35
N ASP A 85 -4.44 -1.77 0.77
CA ASP A 85 -5.16 -2.94 1.28
C ASP A 85 -5.15 -4.10 0.27
N LEU A 86 -5.38 -3.79 -1.01
CA LEU A 86 -5.36 -4.79 -2.08
C LEU A 86 -3.96 -5.39 -2.27
N VAL A 87 -2.92 -4.55 -2.26
CA VAL A 87 -1.52 -4.99 -2.34
C VAL A 87 -1.16 -5.87 -1.14
N GLN A 88 -1.60 -5.51 0.06
CA GLN A 88 -1.33 -6.26 1.29
C GLN A 88 -2.03 -7.62 1.28
N ILE A 89 -3.30 -7.66 0.85
CA ILE A 89 -4.06 -8.90 0.62
C ILE A 89 -3.31 -9.80 -0.37
N ILE A 90 -2.96 -9.28 -1.55
CA ILE A 90 -2.25 -10.03 -2.59
C ILE A 90 -0.91 -10.55 -2.08
N THR A 91 -0.17 -9.72 -1.33
CA THR A 91 1.14 -10.08 -0.77
C THR A 91 1.02 -11.22 0.24
N VAL A 92 0.06 -11.14 1.17
CA VAL A 92 -0.19 -12.21 2.15
C VAL A 92 -0.55 -13.52 1.47
N PHE A 93 -1.43 -13.48 0.46
CA PHE A 93 -1.81 -14.69 -0.27
C PHE A 93 -0.66 -15.24 -1.14
N SER A 94 0.15 -14.37 -1.73
CA SER A 94 1.33 -14.76 -2.51
C SER A 94 2.39 -15.43 -1.63
N CYS A 95 2.68 -14.87 -0.46
CA CYS A 95 3.58 -15.48 0.53
C CYS A 95 3.07 -16.84 1.00
N LYS A 96 1.75 -16.98 1.26
CA LYS A 96 1.13 -18.27 1.59
C LYS A 96 1.25 -19.30 0.47
N LEU A 97 1.11 -18.89 -0.79
CA LEU A 97 1.25 -19.76 -1.96
C LEU A 97 2.71 -20.18 -2.18
N GLN A 98 3.66 -19.25 -1.99
CA GLN A 98 5.09 -19.52 -2.09
C GLN A 98 5.59 -20.43 -0.95
N GLY A 99 5.05 -20.29 0.27
CA GLY A 99 5.36 -21.20 1.38
C GLY A 99 5.06 -22.67 1.06
N LYS A 100 3.96 -22.95 0.34
CA LYS A 100 3.64 -24.31 -0.14
C LYS A 100 4.65 -24.82 -1.17
N ARG A 101 5.15 -23.96 -2.06
CA ARG A 101 6.19 -24.30 -3.05
C ARG A 101 7.55 -24.53 -2.40
N ALA A 102 7.95 -23.70 -1.44
CA ALA A 102 9.20 -23.84 -0.70
C ALA A 102 9.23 -25.15 0.11
N ASN A 103 8.13 -25.54 0.74
CA ASN A 103 8.05 -26.81 1.47
C ASN A 103 8.10 -28.03 0.53
N LYS A 104 7.47 -27.95 -0.64
CA LYS A 104 7.55 -29.00 -1.67
C LYS A 104 8.97 -29.13 -2.24
N ALA A 105 9.64 -28.00 -2.53
CA ALA A 105 11.02 -27.98 -3.00
C ALA A 105 12.00 -28.52 -1.95
N LYS A 106 11.85 -28.13 -0.67
CA LYS A 106 12.65 -28.66 0.44
C LYS A 106 12.46 -30.17 0.64
N LYS A 107 11.25 -30.69 0.41
CA LYS A 107 10.96 -32.13 0.49
C LYS A 107 11.64 -32.90 -0.64
N LEU A 108 11.53 -32.43 -1.89
CA LEU A 108 12.22 -33.00 -3.05
C LEU A 108 13.75 -33.03 -2.87
N ILE A 109 14.34 -31.93 -2.37
CA ILE A 109 15.79 -31.87 -2.12
C ILE A 109 16.22 -32.89 -1.06
N ARG A 110 15.44 -33.08 0.02
CA ARG A 110 15.75 -34.09 1.04
C ARG A 110 15.68 -35.51 0.52
N GLU A 111 14.65 -35.83 -0.28
CA GLU A 111 14.47 -37.14 -0.90
C GLU A 111 15.66 -37.48 -1.83
N LEU A 112 16.08 -36.53 -2.68
CA LEU A 112 17.25 -36.68 -3.55
C LEU A 112 18.56 -36.85 -2.77
N MET A 113 18.75 -36.11 -1.67
CA MET A 113 19.94 -36.24 -0.82
C MET A 113 20.01 -37.60 -0.10
N GLN A 114 18.87 -38.21 0.20
CA GLN A 114 18.80 -39.53 0.84
C GLN A 114 19.11 -40.67 -0.14
N GLU A 115 18.70 -40.54 -1.40
CA GLU A 115 19.06 -41.50 -2.45
C GLU A 115 20.58 -41.51 -2.74
N GLU A 116 21.25 -40.36 -2.69
CA GLU A 116 22.72 -40.28 -2.85
C GLU A 116 23.50 -40.87 -1.67
N THR A 117 22.96 -40.80 -0.45
CA THR A 117 23.63 -41.37 0.74
C THR A 117 23.53 -42.88 0.80
N ASP A 118 22.44 -43.48 0.30
CA ASP A 118 22.25 -44.93 0.30
C ASP A 118 23.01 -45.63 -0.84
N GLY A 119 23.28 -44.93 -1.95
CA GLY A 119 24.01 -45.46 -3.12
C GLY A 119 25.53 -45.56 -2.97
N LYS A 120 26.16 -44.89 -2.00
CA LYS A 120 27.62 -44.91 -1.79
C LYS A 120 28.15 -46.10 -0.99
N SER A 121 27.26 -46.92 -0.41
CA SER A 121 27.63 -48.06 0.45
C SER A 121 28.02 -49.35 -0.30
N HIS A 122 28.19 -49.34 -1.64
CA HIS A 122 28.42 -50.57 -2.43
C HIS A 122 29.65 -50.55 -3.37
N LYS A 123 30.61 -49.62 -3.21
CA LYS A 123 31.85 -49.64 -4.03
C LYS A 123 33.14 -49.42 -3.21
N SER A 124 33.61 -50.49 -2.57
CA SER A 124 35.02 -50.77 -2.24
C SER A 124 35.07 -52.24 -1.83
N ASN A 125 35.66 -53.17 -2.58
CA ASN A 125 37.09 -53.29 -2.83
C ASN A 125 37.36 -54.04 -4.15
N VAL A 126 38.32 -53.57 -4.93
CA VAL A 126 39.07 -54.39 -5.90
C VAL A 126 40.53 -54.18 -5.57
N ASP A 127 41.16 -55.18 -4.96
CA ASP A 127 42.57 -55.18 -4.60
C ASP A 127 43.46 -55.26 -5.85
N PRO A 128 44.58 -54.52 -5.92
CA PRO A 128 45.55 -54.66 -6.99
C PRO A 128 46.66 -55.66 -6.62
N LYS A 129 46.74 -56.71 -7.45
CA LYS A 129 47.87 -57.61 -7.78
C LYS A 129 48.54 -58.41 -6.66
#